data_AF-A0A2G6NNF2-F1
#
_entry.id   AF-A0A2G6NNF2-F1
#
_cell.length_a   1.000
_cell.length_b   1.000
_cell.length_c   1.000
_cell.angle_alpha   90.00
_cell.angle_beta   90.00
_cell.angle_gamma   90.00
#
_symmetry.space_group_name_H-M   'P 1'
#
loop_
_entity.id
_entity.type
_entity.pdbx_description
1 polymer ?
#
loop_
_entity_poly.entity_id
_entity_poly.type
_entity_poly.pdbx_seq_one_letter_code
_entity_poly.pdbx_strand_id
1 'polypeptide(L)' 'FIKNVSDILELDDFSEQKKKKAIKKLLNKLERRKEKAKKHLEKRLSNRERKETKEELQLIRYHIKKGKKLLEKLEKND' A
#
# COMPACT_ATOMS: atom_id res chain seq x y z
N PHE A 1 -28.43 -19.24 10.79
CA PHE A 1 -28.95 -19.24 9.41
C PHE A 1 -28.16 -18.29 8.51
N ILE A 2 -28.16 -16.96 8.74
CA ILE A 2 -27.39 -16.00 7.89
C ILE A 2 -25.88 -16.29 7.87
N LYS A 3 -25.25 -16.54 9.03
CA LYS A 3 -23.82 -16.92 9.11
C LYS A 3 -23.46 -18.13 8.23
N ASN A 4 -24.25 -19.21 8.33
CA ASN A 4 -24.03 -20.42 7.53
C ASN A 4 -24.20 -20.19 6.02
N VAL A 5 -25.08 -19.28 5.60
CA VAL A 5 -25.24 -18.95 4.16
C VAL A 5 -24.06 -18.13 3.66
N SER A 6 -23.53 -17.22 4.47
CA SER A 6 -22.32 -16.46 4.16
C SER A 6 -21.08 -17.35 4.05
N ASP A 7 -20.96 -18.35 4.94
CA ASP A 7 -19.87 -19.33 4.97
C ASP A 7 -19.96 -20.30 3.77
N ILE A 8 -21.15 -20.82 3.44
CA ILE A 8 -21.36 -21.71 2.27
C ILE A 8 -21.10 -20.98 0.95
N LEU A 9 -21.38 -19.68 0.90
CA LEU A 9 -21.14 -18.84 -0.28
C LEU A 9 -19.74 -18.22 -0.31
N GLU A 10 -18.86 -18.55 0.65
CA GLU A 10 -17.48 -18.03 0.78
C GLU A 10 -17.41 -16.50 0.66
N LEU A 11 -18.45 -15.79 1.11
CA LEU A 11 -18.58 -14.35 0.86
C LEU A 11 -17.55 -13.53 1.66
N ASP A 12 -17.12 -14.06 2.80
CA ASP A 12 -16.09 -13.44 3.64
C ASP A 12 -14.70 -13.51 2.96
N ASP A 13 -14.33 -14.66 2.38
CA ASP A 13 -13.09 -14.83 1.60
C ASP A 13 -13.06 -13.90 0.39
N PHE A 14 -14.20 -13.72 -0.30
CA PHE A 14 -14.28 -12.78 -1.41
C PHE A 14 -14.05 -11.32 -0.96
N SER A 15 -14.48 -10.98 0.25
CA SER A 15 -14.23 -9.66 0.86
C SER A 15 -12.74 -9.48 1.19
N GLU A 16 -12.10 -10.53 1.73
CA GLU A 16 -10.69 -10.52 2.12
C GLU A 16 -9.77 -10.46 0.91
N GLN A 17 -10.04 -11.25 -0.12
CA GLN A 17 -9.33 -11.22 -1.40
C GLN A 17 -9.42 -9.83 -2.06
N LYS A 18 -10.59 -9.18 -2.02
CA LYS A 18 -10.76 -7.80 -2.50
C LYS A 18 -9.89 -6.81 -1.71
N LYS A 19 -9.86 -6.92 -0.38
CA LYS A 19 -9.01 -6.08 0.49
C LYS A 19 -7.53 -6.28 0.16
N LYS A 20 -7.06 -7.53 0.05
CA LYS A 20 -5.69 -7.88 -0.35
C LYS A 20 -5.32 -7.28 -1.70
N LYS A 21 -6.20 -7.43 -2.71
CA LYS A 21 -6.02 -6.86 -4.05
C LYS A 21 -5.92 -5.34 -4.03
N ALA A 22 -6.76 -4.66 -3.24
CA ALA A 22 -6.73 -3.22 -3.08
C ALA A 22 -5.41 -2.74 -2.45
N ILE A 23 -4.93 -3.42 -1.40
CA ILE A 23 -3.66 -3.12 -0.74
C ILE A 23 -2.48 -3.35 -1.69
N LYS A 24 -2.43 -4.48 -2.40
CA LYS A 24 -1.40 -4.77 -3.42
C LYS A 24 -1.37 -3.68 -4.50
N LYS A 25 -2.54 -3.24 -4.98
CA LYS A 25 -2.65 -2.15 -5.97
C LYS A 25 -2.14 -0.81 -5.42
N LEU A 26 -2.45 -0.49 -4.17
CA LEU A 26 -1.97 0.73 -3.51
C LEU A 26 -0.44 0.70 -3.29
N LEU A 27 0.10 -0.42 -2.81
CA LEU A 27 1.54 -0.62 -2.65
C LEU A 27 2.29 -0.42 -3.97
N ASN A 28 1.79 -1.00 -5.07
CA ASN A 28 2.37 -0.80 -6.40
C ASN A 28 2.36 0.68 -6.84
N LYS A 29 1.30 1.43 -6.52
CA LYS A 29 1.26 2.88 -6.80
C LYS A 29 2.28 3.65 -5.96
N LEU A 30 2.41 3.32 -4.67
CA LEU A 30 3.38 3.95 -3.78
C LEU A 30 4.82 3.65 -4.20
N GLU A 31 5.12 2.43 -4.63
CA GLU A 31 6.45 2.07 -5.15
C GLU A 31 6.80 2.85 -6.42
N ARG A 32 5.86 2.97 -7.37
CA ARG A 32 6.04 3.82 -8.55
C ARG A 32 6.28 5.28 -8.18
N ARG A 33 5.56 5.80 -7.18
CA ARG A 33 5.71 7.18 -6.71
C ARG A 33 7.04 7.39 -5.99
N LYS A 34 7.51 6.40 -5.21
CA LYS A 34 8.84 6.37 -4.58
C LYS A 34 9.94 6.51 -5.62
N GLU A 35 9.88 5.73 -6.71
CA GLU A 35 10.88 5.79 -7.77
C GLU A 35 10.84 7.12 -8.53
N LYS A 36 9.65 7.70 -8.75
CA LYS A 36 9.53 9.06 -9.31
C LYS A 36 10.16 10.12 -8.40
N ALA A 37 9.91 10.06 -7.10
CA ALA A 37 10.49 10.99 -6.13
C ALA A 37 12.02 10.87 -6.06
N LYS A 38 12.57 9.65 -6.11
CA LYS A 38 14.03 9.43 -6.22
C LYS A 38 14.61 10.07 -7.47
N LYS A 39 14.02 9.81 -8.65
CA LYS A 39 14.44 10.44 -9.91
C LYS A 39 14.31 11.96 -9.89
N HIS A 40 13.33 12.49 -9.15
CA HIS A 40 13.20 13.93 -8.97
C HIS A 40 14.34 14.52 -8.13
N LEU A 41 14.77 13.81 -7.07
CA LEU A 41 15.91 14.22 -6.23
C LEU A 41 17.26 14.23 -6.97
N GLU A 42 17.40 13.48 -8.06
CA GLU A 42 18.59 13.48 -8.92
C GLU A 42 18.70 14.77 -9.75
N LYS A 43 17.61 15.53 -9.91
CA LYS A 43 17.60 16.78 -10.65
C LYS A 43 18.20 17.93 -9.82
N ARG A 44 18.54 19.02 -10.51
CA ARG A 44 18.86 20.29 -9.86
C ARG A 44 17.59 20.89 -9.28
N LEU A 45 17.47 20.79 -7.96
CA LEU A 45 16.34 21.31 -7.16
C LEU A 45 16.82 22.44 -6.26
N SER A 46 15.92 23.36 -5.93
CA SER A 46 16.12 24.29 -4.82
C SER A 46 16.18 23.55 -3.48
N ASN A 47 16.72 24.21 -2.45
CA ASN A 47 16.77 23.65 -1.09
C ASN A 47 15.37 23.32 -0.56
N ARG A 48 14.37 24.14 -0.91
CA ARG A 48 12.97 23.94 -0.51
C ARG A 48 12.37 22.71 -1.20
N GLU A 49 12.44 22.63 -2.52
CA GLU A 49 11.92 21.48 -3.28
C GLU A 49 12.59 20.17 -2.87
N ARG A 50 13.91 20.21 -2.62
CA ARG A 50 14.66 19.05 -2.11
C ARG A 50 14.16 18.60 -0.74
N LYS A 51 13.84 19.54 0.16
CA LYS A 51 13.28 19.22 1.49
C LYS A 51 11.90 18.59 1.36
N GLU A 52 11.00 19.22 0.61
CA GLU A 52 9.63 18.73 0.37
C GLU A 52 9.64 17.34 -0.27
N THR A 53 10.52 17.11 -1.25
CA THR A 53 10.64 15.79 -1.91
C THR A 53 11.18 14.72 -0.97
N LYS A 54 12.09 15.06 -0.06
CA LYS A 54 12.57 14.12 0.98
C LYS A 54 11.48 13.77 1.98
N GLU A 55 10.67 14.74 2.38
CA GLU A 55 9.51 14.53 3.26
C GLU A 55 8.47 13.62 2.59
N GLU A 56 8.15 13.87 1.31
CA GLU A 56 7.29 12.99 0.53
C GLU A 56 7.85 11.55 0.48
N LEU A 57 9.15 11.41 0.21
CA LEU A 57 9.82 10.10 0.17
C LEU A 57 9.72 9.36 1.52
N GLN A 58 9.84 10.07 2.63
CA GLN A 58 9.70 9.52 3.98
C GLN A 58 8.27 9.04 4.25
N LEU A 59 7.27 9.84 3.88
CA LEU A 59 5.86 9.46 3.99
C LEU A 59 5.53 8.23 3.13
N ILE A 60 5.99 8.20 1.89
CA ILE A 60 5.80 7.05 0.99
C ILE A 60 6.40 5.78 1.61
N ARG A 61 7.63 5.84 2.13
CA ARG A 61 8.29 4.70 2.79
C ARG A 61 7.50 4.22 4.01
N TYR A 62 7.00 5.16 4.82
CA TYR A 62 6.18 4.84 5.98
C TYR A 62 4.89 4.10 5.58
N HIS A 63 4.17 4.60 4.58
CA HIS A 63 2.94 3.96 4.10
C HIS A 63 3.19 2.61 3.44
N ILE A 64 4.29 2.44 2.70
CA ILE A 64 4.68 1.12 2.16
C ILE A 64 4.92 0.13 3.30
N LYS A 65 5.69 0.52 4.33
CA LYS A 65 5.96 -0.35 5.50
C LYS A 65 4.66 -0.76 6.20
N LYS A 66 3.74 0.20 6.41
CA LYS A 66 2.42 -0.08 7.00
C LYS A 66 1.58 -1.00 6.11
N GLY A 67 1.52 -0.74 4.81
CA GLY A 67 0.75 -1.56 3.86
C GLY A 67 1.26 -2.99 3.75
N LYS A 68 2.59 -3.21 3.78
CA LYS A 68 3.18 -4.55 3.82
C LYS A 68 2.79 -5.31 5.09
N LYS A 69 2.89 -4.68 6.26
CA LYS A 69 2.43 -5.28 7.53
C LYS A 69 0.94 -5.62 7.52
N LEU A 70 0.11 -4.78 6.91
CA LEU A 70 -1.32 -5.04 6.79
C LEU A 70 -1.58 -6.23 5.87
N LEU A 71 -0.85 -6.33 4.76
CA LEU A 71 -0.96 -7.44 3.83
C LEU A 71 -0.53 -8.77 4.48
N GLU A 72 0.60 -8.80 5.19
CA GLU A 72 1.07 -9.97 5.94
C GLU A 72 0.05 -10.44 6.98
N LYS A 73 -0.63 -9.51 7.68
CA LYS A 73 -1.69 -9.86 8.63
C LYS A 73 -2.88 -10.51 7.94
N LEU A 74 -3.29 -9.99 6.79
CA LEU A 74 -4.37 -10.57 6.01
C LEU A 74 -3.98 -11.93 5.42
N GLU A 75 -2.72 -12.13 5.03
CA GLU A 75 -2.22 -13.41 4.49
C GLU A 75 -1.99 -14.48 5.59
N LYS A 76 -1.87 -14.10 6.87
CA LYS A 76 -1.77 -15.04 8.01
C LYS A 76 -3.14 -15.43 8.61
N ASN A 77 -4.19 -14.73 8.20
CA ASN A 77 -5.57 -14.99 8.64
C ASN A 77 -6.39 -15.78 7.60
N ASP A 78 -5.81 -16.05 6.41
CA ASP A 78 -6.24 -17.12 5.50
C ASP A 78 -5.72 -18.48 6.03
#